data_AF-A0A2D6TK15-F1
#
_entry.id   AF-A0A2D6TK15-F1
#
_cell.length_a   1.000
_cell.length_b   1.000
_cell.length_c   1.000
_cell.angle_alpha   90.00
_cell.angle_beta   90.00
_cell.angle_gamma   90.00
#
_symmetry.space_group_name_H-M   'P 1'
#
loop_
_entity.id
_entity.type
_entity.pdbx_description
1 polymer ?
#
loop_
_entity_poly.entity_id
_entity_poly.type
_entity_poly.pdbx_seq_one_letter_code
_entity_poly.pdbx_strand_id
1 'polypeptide(L)'
;MKKLFLYVFLFLMFCNVSFAGCIEGNCNDGQGIYIYKDGSKYVGEWKDKEFHGQGTYTWADGSVAEGIWENSKLHEEPLMMKMKMAPTINKFIGLDFICYNTCKERNDEHFCLQRCSMQ
;
A
#
# COMPACT_ATOMS: atom_id res chain seq x y z
N MET A 1 -15.69 -30.63 22.47
CA MET A 1 -15.87 -29.93 21.17
C MET A 1 -16.30 -28.47 21.30
N LYS A 2 -17.10 -28.06 22.31
CA LYS A 2 -17.51 -26.65 22.51
C LYS A 2 -16.35 -25.68 22.85
N LYS A 3 -15.33 -26.16 23.59
CA LYS A 3 -14.14 -25.35 23.92
C LYS A 3 -13.27 -25.04 22.70
N LEU A 4 -13.17 -25.96 21.74
CA LEU A 4 -12.37 -25.78 20.52
C LEU A 4 -12.97 -24.66 19.63
N PHE A 5 -14.30 -24.61 19.52
CA PHE A 5 -15.00 -23.55 18.81
C PHE A 5 -14.80 -22.18 19.49
N LEU A 6 -14.80 -22.14 20.83
CA LEU A 6 -14.52 -20.93 21.59
C LEU A 6 -13.09 -20.41 21.36
N TYR A 7 -12.09 -21.31 21.27
CA TYR A 7 -10.70 -20.93 20.96
C TYR A 7 -10.51 -20.46 19.52
N VAL A 8 -11.17 -21.08 18.55
CA VAL A 8 -11.17 -20.62 17.15
C VAL A 8 -11.85 -19.26 17.04
N PHE A 9 -12.94 -19.03 17.76
CA PHE A 9 -13.64 -17.74 17.78
C PHE A 9 -12.81 -16.66 18.48
N LEU A 10 -12.14 -16.97 19.60
CA LEU A 10 -11.18 -16.08 20.25
C LEU A 10 -10.02 -15.74 19.31
N PHE A 11 -9.43 -16.73 18.64
CA PHE A 11 -8.32 -16.54 17.71
C PHE A 11 -8.70 -15.70 16.48
N LEU A 12 -9.91 -15.88 15.94
CA LEU A 12 -10.46 -15.05 14.86
C LEU A 12 -10.83 -13.63 15.34
N MET A 13 -11.21 -13.47 16.61
CA MET A 13 -11.49 -12.15 17.20
C MET A 13 -10.22 -11.30 17.39
N PHE A 14 -9.06 -11.92 17.61
CA PHE A 14 -7.77 -11.24 17.74
C PHE A 14 -7.16 -10.81 16.39
N CYS A 15 -7.73 -11.18 15.25
CA CYS A 15 -7.21 -10.78 13.94
C CYS A 15 -7.53 -9.33 13.55
N ASN A 16 -8.32 -8.61 14.37
CA ASN A 16 -8.60 -7.17 14.20
C ASN A 16 -7.67 -6.28 15.03
N VAL A 17 -6.55 -6.79 15.52
CA VAL A 17 -5.57 -5.96 16.21
C VAL A 17 -4.81 -5.15 15.15
N SER A 18 -5.23 -3.89 14.93
CA SER A 18 -4.44 -2.88 14.23
C SER A 18 -3.15 -2.65 15.02
N PHE A 19 -2.08 -3.34 14.62
CA PHE A 19 -0.76 -3.15 15.20
C PHE A 19 -0.14 -1.90 14.57
N ALA A 20 0.03 -0.86 15.38
CA ALA A 20 0.80 0.31 14.99
C ALA A 20 2.17 0.26 15.63
N GLY A 21 3.20 0.35 14.80
CA GLY A 21 4.59 0.28 15.22
C GLY A 21 5.53 -0.12 14.09
N CYS A 22 6.81 -0.18 14.44
CA CYS A 22 7.84 -0.73 13.57
C CYS A 22 7.67 -2.24 13.50
N ILE A 23 7.41 -2.77 12.31
CA ILE A 23 7.24 -4.21 12.08
C ILE A 23 8.54 -4.89 11.64
N GLU A 24 9.46 -4.13 11.06
CA GLU A 24 10.74 -4.63 10.56
C GLU A 24 11.79 -3.52 10.50
N GLY A 25 13.06 -3.86 10.74
CA GLY A 25 14.19 -2.93 10.64
C GLY A 25 14.32 -1.96 11.82
N ASN A 26 15.00 -0.83 11.58
CA ASN A 26 15.21 0.24 12.56
C ASN A 26 14.45 1.51 12.16
N CYS A 27 13.23 1.66 12.67
CA CYS A 27 12.42 2.85 12.44
C CYS A 27 12.83 4.08 13.29
N ASN A 28 14.06 4.11 13.82
CA ASN A 28 14.60 5.29 14.49
C ASN A 28 15.76 5.92 13.71
N ASP A 29 16.68 5.10 13.21
CA ASP A 29 17.90 5.55 12.52
C ASP A 29 18.45 4.42 11.62
N GLY A 30 17.90 4.30 10.42
CA GLY A 30 18.20 3.22 9.48
C GLY A 30 17.01 2.82 8.61
N GLN A 31 17.08 1.67 7.97
CA GLN A 31 15.97 1.16 7.13
C GLN A 31 14.90 0.52 7.99
N GLY A 32 13.64 0.87 7.78
CA GLY A 32 12.53 0.38 8.61
C GLY A 32 11.18 0.38 7.92
N ILE A 33 10.32 -0.54 8.36
CA ILE A 33 8.93 -0.63 7.96
C ILE A 33 8.05 -0.30 9.16
N TYR A 34 7.27 0.77 9.04
CA TYR A 34 6.37 1.22 10.09
C TYR A 34 4.94 1.20 9.60
N ILE A 35 4.04 0.66 10.42
CA ILE A 35 2.59 0.67 10.18
C ILE A 35 1.94 1.61 11.20
N TYR A 36 1.08 2.48 10.72
CA TYR A 36 0.30 3.41 11.53
C TYR A 36 -1.07 2.81 11.88
N LYS A 37 -1.70 3.36 12.92
CA LYS A 37 -3.01 2.88 13.41
C LYS A 37 -4.12 3.01 12.39
N ASP A 38 -4.00 3.99 11.49
CA ASP A 38 -4.94 4.24 10.40
C ASP A 38 -4.79 3.24 9.24
N GLY A 39 -3.77 2.38 9.26
CA GLY A 39 -3.45 1.44 8.19
C GLY A 39 -2.48 1.99 7.16
N SER A 40 -2.04 3.24 7.30
CA SER A 40 -0.95 3.77 6.47
C SER A 40 0.38 3.10 6.85
N LYS A 41 1.33 3.10 5.91
CA LYS A 41 2.59 2.39 6.02
C LYS A 41 3.71 3.22 5.43
N TYR A 42 4.86 3.23 6.10
CA TYR A 42 6.10 3.76 5.55
C TYR A 42 7.15 2.66 5.42
N VAL A 43 7.86 2.65 4.31
CA VAL A 43 8.99 1.77 4.02
C VAL A 43 10.13 2.64 3.52
N GLY A 44 11.25 2.69 4.22
CA GLY A 44 12.39 3.47 3.77
C GLY A 44 13.36 3.77 4.88
N GLU A 45 14.18 4.78 4.66
CA GLU A 45 15.15 5.22 5.65
C GLU A 45 14.51 6.11 6.72
N TRP A 46 15.05 6.00 7.92
CA TRP A 46 14.66 6.71 9.10
C TRP A 46 15.88 7.41 9.65
N LYS A 47 15.67 8.58 10.20
CA LYS A 47 16.68 9.32 10.94
C LYS A 47 15.99 10.12 12.03
N ASP A 48 16.45 9.99 13.26
CA ASP A 48 15.86 10.66 14.43
C ASP A 48 14.33 10.45 14.56
N LYS A 49 13.83 9.26 14.16
CA LYS A 49 12.39 8.87 14.10
C LYS A 49 11.56 9.61 13.06
N GLU A 50 12.21 10.29 12.12
CA GLU A 50 11.58 10.93 10.98
C GLU A 50 11.91 10.18 9.68
N PHE A 51 11.05 10.30 8.68
CA PHE A 51 11.32 9.75 7.35
C PHE A 51 12.52 10.46 6.72
N HIS A 52 13.45 9.69 6.18
CA HIS A 52 14.67 10.19 5.59
C HIS A 52 15.10 9.37 4.37
N GLY A 53 15.91 9.96 3.50
CA GLY A 53 16.47 9.29 2.33
C GLY A 53 15.40 8.72 1.41
N GLN A 54 15.70 7.62 0.72
CA GLN A 54 14.72 6.98 -0.16
C GLN A 54 13.63 6.25 0.64
N GLY A 55 12.36 6.50 0.30
CA GLY A 55 11.26 5.80 0.94
C GLY A 55 9.92 5.90 0.23
N THR A 56 8.99 5.06 0.65
CA THR A 56 7.64 4.94 0.13
C THR A 56 6.65 5.04 1.28
N TYR A 57 5.76 6.03 1.21
CA TYR A 57 4.60 6.17 2.09
C TYR A 57 3.34 5.70 1.36
N THR A 58 2.61 4.78 1.95
CA THR A 58 1.31 4.28 1.48
C THR A 58 0.24 4.75 2.45
N TRP A 59 -0.73 5.51 1.96
CA TRP A 59 -1.89 5.93 2.75
C TRP A 59 -2.93 4.80 2.84
N ALA A 60 -3.81 4.91 3.84
CA ALA A 60 -4.87 3.94 4.06
C ALA A 60 -5.90 3.87 2.91
N ASP A 61 -5.99 4.91 2.08
CA ASP A 61 -6.81 4.96 0.87
C ASP A 61 -6.17 4.21 -0.33
N GLY A 62 -4.94 3.72 -0.17
CA GLY A 62 -4.16 3.06 -1.22
C GLY A 62 -3.33 4.02 -2.09
N SER A 63 -3.38 5.32 -1.84
CA SER A 63 -2.45 6.27 -2.45
C SER A 63 -1.02 5.93 -2.04
N VAL A 64 -0.04 6.19 -2.93
CA VAL A 64 1.38 5.91 -2.68
C VAL A 64 2.21 7.12 -3.08
N ALA A 65 3.15 7.51 -2.22
CA ALA A 65 4.19 8.48 -2.52
C ALA A 65 5.55 7.85 -2.30
N GLU A 66 6.33 7.78 -3.37
CA GLU A 66 7.70 7.30 -3.38
C GLU A 66 8.62 8.46 -3.74
N GLY A 67 9.76 8.54 -3.07
CA GLY A 67 10.83 9.47 -3.42
C GLY A 67 11.80 9.71 -2.27
N ILE A 68 12.54 10.81 -2.36
CA ILE A 68 13.46 11.26 -1.31
C ILE A 68 12.70 12.01 -0.21
N TRP A 69 12.83 11.54 1.02
CA TRP A 69 12.29 12.12 2.24
C TRP A 69 13.38 12.85 3.02
N GLU A 70 13.06 14.01 3.56
CA GLU A 70 13.90 14.74 4.48
C GLU A 70 13.02 15.33 5.58
N ASN A 71 13.28 14.94 6.84
CA ASN A 71 12.52 15.39 8.00
C ASN A 71 11.01 15.22 7.83
N SER A 72 10.59 14.03 7.37
CA SER A 72 9.19 13.69 7.06
C SER A 72 8.53 14.52 5.96
N LYS A 73 9.31 15.24 5.14
CA LYS A 73 8.85 15.94 3.93
C LYS A 73 9.39 15.26 2.70
N LEU A 74 8.53 15.00 1.73
CA LEU A 74 8.95 14.49 0.43
C LEU A 74 9.57 15.64 -0.39
N HIS A 75 10.85 15.51 -0.73
CA HIS A 75 11.64 16.50 -1.46
C HIS A 75 11.73 16.24 -2.97
N GLU A 76 11.39 15.03 -3.43
CA GLU A 76 11.10 14.81 -4.85
C GLU A 76 9.65 15.20 -5.12
N GLU A 77 9.40 15.95 -6.20
CA GLU A 77 8.03 16.12 -6.69
C GLU A 77 7.39 14.74 -6.72
N PRO A 78 6.31 14.51 -5.96
CA PRO A 78 5.69 13.22 -5.94
C PRO A 78 5.31 12.95 -7.39
N LEU A 79 5.93 11.93 -7.98
CA LEU A 79 5.28 11.13 -9.00
C LEU A 79 4.02 10.66 -8.29
N MET A 80 2.98 11.50 -8.31
CA MET A 80 1.66 11.19 -7.83
C MET A 80 1.22 10.06 -8.72
N MET A 81 1.60 8.84 -8.36
CA MET A 81 0.97 7.66 -8.87
C MET A 81 -0.40 7.69 -8.22
N LYS A 82 -1.28 8.52 -8.80
CA LYS A 82 -2.71 8.34 -8.68
C LYS A 82 -2.93 6.96 -9.24
N MET A 83 -2.97 5.96 -8.36
CA MET A 83 -3.62 4.69 -8.68
C MET A 83 -5.07 5.05 -8.99
N LYS A 84 -5.33 5.46 -10.24
CA LYS A 84 -6.68 5.50 -10.78
C LYS A 84 -7.06 4.03 -10.95
N MET A 85 -7.63 3.44 -9.91
CA MET A 85 -8.46 2.26 -10.08
C MET A 85 -9.72 2.70 -10.85
N ALA A 86 -9.59 2.83 -12.17
CA ALA A 86 -10.72 3.03 -13.05
C ALA A 86 -11.21 1.64 -13.49
N PRO A 87 -12.35 1.15 -12.99
CA PRO A 87 -12.96 -0.04 -13.58
C PRO A 87 -13.30 0.31 -15.03
N THR A 88 -12.62 -0.34 -15.99
CA THR A 88 -12.96 -0.20 -17.39
C THR A 88 -13.69 -1.46 -17.81
N ILE A 89 -14.98 -1.34 -18.10
CA ILE A 89 -15.76 -2.45 -18.68
C ILE A 89 -15.32 -2.56 -20.14
N ASN A 90 -14.44 -3.50 -20.43
CA ASN A 90 -14.01 -3.78 -21.80
C ASN A 90 -14.85 -4.92 -22.35
N LYS A 91 -15.74 -4.62 -23.30
CA LYS A 91 -16.58 -5.61 -23.97
C LYS A 91 -15.77 -6.29 -25.06
N PHE A 92 -15.34 -7.53 -24.83
CA PHE A 92 -14.72 -8.37 -25.84
C PHE A 92 -15.72 -9.48 -26.20
N ILE A 93 -16.04 -9.63 -27.49
CA ILE A 93 -16.88 -10.71 -28.05
C ILE A 93 -18.23 -10.96 -27.35
N GLY A 94 -18.85 -9.94 -26.75
CA GLY A 94 -20.20 -10.05 -26.17
C GLY A 94 -20.28 -10.61 -24.75
N LEU A 95 -19.14 -10.82 -24.09
CA LEU A 95 -19.04 -11.18 -22.67
C LEU A 95 -18.51 -9.97 -21.88
N ASP A 96 -19.12 -9.69 -20.72
CA ASP A 96 -18.68 -8.62 -19.84
C ASP A 96 -17.50 -9.11 -18.99
N PHE A 97 -16.30 -8.59 -19.26
CA PHE A 97 -15.13 -8.84 -18.42
C PHE A 97 -14.92 -7.66 -17.49
N ILE A 98 -14.80 -7.91 -16.19
CA ILE A 98 -14.25 -6.92 -15.28
C ILE A 98 -12.73 -6.92 -15.48
N CYS A 99 -12.24 -5.83 -16.05
CA CYS A 99 -10.82 -5.58 -16.23
C CYS A 99 -10.37 -4.50 -15.27
N TYR A 100 -9.35 -4.83 -14.48
CA TYR A 100 -8.63 -3.88 -13.65
C TYR A 100 -7.35 -3.49 -14.38
N ASN A 101 -7.20 -2.21 -14.68
CA ASN A 101 -5.98 -1.67 -15.24
C ASN A 101 -5.09 -1.14 -14.12
N THR A 102 -3.84 -1.60 -14.08
CA THR A 102 -2.79 -1.02 -13.25
C THR A 102 -1.85 -0.26 -14.17
N CYS A 103 -1.98 1.07 -14.18
CA CYS A 103 -1.19 1.94 -15.05
C CYS A 103 -0.08 2.63 -14.27
N LYS A 104 1.12 2.64 -14.85
CA LYS A 104 2.29 3.41 -14.43
C LYS A 104 2.59 4.45 -15.50
N GLU A 105 2.64 5.72 -15.11
CA GLU A 105 3.00 6.85 -15.99
C GLU A 105 4.45 7.25 -15.71
N ARG A 106 5.27 7.39 -16.76
CA ARG A 106 6.65 7.93 -16.71
C ARG A 106 6.86 8.77 -17.95
N ASN A 107 7.10 10.09 -17.82
CA ASN A 107 7.48 10.98 -18.92
C ASN A 107 6.67 10.77 -20.22
N ASP A 108 5.34 10.90 -20.14
CA ASP A 108 4.36 10.69 -21.23
C ASP A 108 4.24 9.24 -21.78
N GLU A 109 5.04 8.29 -21.28
CA GLU A 109 4.88 6.87 -21.57
C GLU A 109 3.91 6.21 -20.56
N HIS A 110 2.88 5.56 -21.11
CA HIS A 110 1.83 4.88 -20.35
C HIS A 110 2.09 3.37 -20.37
N PHE A 111 2.56 2.81 -19.26
CA PHE A 111 2.65 1.36 -19.09
C PHE A 111 1.46 0.87 -18.27
N CYS A 112 0.42 0.40 -18.94
CA CYS A 112 -0.74 -0.22 -18.31
C CYS A 112 -0.66 -1.74 -18.39
N LEU A 113 -0.66 -2.41 -17.24
CA LEU A 113 -0.91 -3.83 -17.12
C LEU A 113 -2.41 -4.05 -16.93
N GLN A 114 -3.03 -4.74 -17.87
CA GLN A 114 -4.46 -5.08 -17.81
C GLN A 114 -4.62 -6.50 -17.26
N ARG A 115 -5.33 -6.61 -16.13
CA ARG A 115 -5.72 -7.90 -15.54
C ARG A 115 -7.23 -8.03 -15.60
N CYS A 116 -7.72 -8.93 -16.44
CA CYS A 116 -9.14 -9.22 -16.57
C CYS A 116 -9.47 -10.56 -15.92
N SER A 117 -10.60 -10.62 -15.22
CA SER A 117 -11.19 -11.86 -14.72
C SER A 117 -12.57 -12.05 -15.35
N MET A 118 -12.84 -13.29 -15.77
CA MET A 118 -14.15 -13.72 -16.26
C MET A 118 -15.08 -13.86 -15.03
N GLN A 119 -16.27 -13.28 -15.08
CA GLN A 119 -17.27 -13.39 -14.02
C GLN A 119 -18.33 -14.43 -14.39
#